data_AF-A0A1I0KLV1-F1
#
_entry.id   AF-A0A1I0KLV1-F1
#
_cell.length_a   1.000
_cell.length_b   1.000
_cell.length_c   1.000
_cell.angle_alpha   90.00
_cell.angle_beta   90.00
_cell.angle_gamma   90.00
#
_symmetry.space_group_name_H-M   'P 1'
#
loop_
_entity.id
_entity.type
_entity.pdbx_description
1 polymer ?
#
loop_
_entity_poly.entity_id
_entity_poly.type
_entity_poly.pdbx_seq_one_letter_code
_entity_poly.pdbx_strand_id
1 'polypeptide(L)'
;MYFIHRDWEAGPLCKTVRHVPGRTVLEWFRGLWEPGGLDRAHSDLDGAPYEVELLRECGDTPPEDMVELRRRIRTQLWADGELHVDDHSIRIRSMGVHLEEAFYFVDDARVAEQPDRWAYPLHPSWPLPDAAAPGPTPFVAPLPCVELASSTARDAGATYMLFTTLDGRHDTLAYDRTYVLPGVRLPQLAAALRRPIQDHDAWPGRLLDLRASVAPDEGGIAPALERVSRFAGDAAEFPEPHDQAHRAALEHLRTVTPDDGRLPERTLIHVGEHLALMALHADSSGHRPWFVFDDVWASAHPDLAASLIHYAYHWDPGCTRRHGLLMPCGHEEYLDLRLGYADRVRDYEPYDEPLVTELTGVRSVAELRRQIFQDAGTGEQRLLLVLDQDHRSELFGVVGAVLGHPTPDACELRYFHLGKPHRDRPEQPTRLIKALCFELRKEGYANLVLRRPPDELCRKRLDPATLRGTAPTGRVISLTDFYPPEFYALWRDPFRL
;
A
#
# COMPACT_ATOMS: atom_id res chain seq x y z
N MET A 1 6.75 -18.67 13.43
CA MET A 1 6.85 -17.64 12.38
C MET A 1 6.17 -18.14 11.12
N TYR A 2 5.41 -17.29 10.45
CA TYR A 2 4.89 -17.50 9.11
C TYR A 2 5.76 -16.84 8.06
N PHE A 3 5.93 -17.50 6.93
CA PHE A 3 6.41 -16.92 5.68
C PHE A 3 5.26 -16.90 4.69
N ILE A 4 4.99 -15.73 4.11
CA ILE A 4 3.96 -15.52 3.09
C ILE A 4 4.66 -14.90 1.89
N HIS A 5 4.46 -15.48 0.72
CA HIS A 5 4.90 -14.92 -0.56
C HIS A 5 3.66 -14.57 -1.37
N ARG A 6 3.43 -13.28 -1.57
CA ARG A 6 2.35 -12.74 -2.41
C ARG A 6 2.89 -12.54 -3.81
N ASP A 7 2.31 -13.30 -4.73
CA ASP A 7 2.68 -13.35 -6.13
C ASP A 7 1.46 -13.80 -6.96
N TRP A 8 1.27 -13.20 -8.12
CA TRP A 8 0.16 -13.48 -9.02
C TRP A 8 0.21 -14.90 -9.59
N GLU A 9 1.40 -15.50 -9.68
CA GLU A 9 1.60 -16.86 -10.20
C GLU A 9 1.47 -17.96 -9.12
N ALA A 10 1.45 -17.59 -7.84
CA ALA A 10 1.38 -18.51 -6.70
C ALA A 10 0.05 -19.29 -6.56
N GLY A 11 -0.90 -19.10 -7.48
CA GLY A 11 -2.15 -19.84 -7.58
C GLY A 11 -3.40 -19.00 -7.28
N PRO A 12 -4.55 -19.63 -6.99
CA PRO A 12 -5.86 -18.96 -6.99
C PRO A 12 -6.05 -17.82 -5.99
N LEU A 13 -5.24 -17.79 -4.94
CA LEU A 13 -5.25 -16.74 -3.90
C LEU A 13 -4.11 -15.73 -4.06
N CYS A 14 -3.30 -15.87 -5.12
CA CYS A 14 -2.12 -15.05 -5.42
C CYS A 14 -1.14 -14.97 -4.24
N LYS A 15 -0.95 -16.09 -3.55
CA LYS A 15 0.02 -16.24 -2.48
C LYS A 15 0.31 -17.70 -2.15
N THR A 16 1.49 -17.92 -1.58
CA THR A 16 1.80 -19.12 -0.81
C THR A 16 2.01 -18.75 0.66
N VAL A 17 1.76 -19.70 1.56
CA VAL A 17 2.01 -19.54 2.99
C VAL A 17 2.68 -20.79 3.55
N ARG A 18 3.68 -20.58 4.39
CA ARG A 18 4.38 -21.60 5.16
C ARG A 18 4.42 -21.19 6.62
N HIS A 19 4.18 -22.15 7.50
CA HIS A 19 4.36 -21.96 8.93
C HIS A 19 5.62 -22.70 9.37
N VAL A 20 6.54 -21.98 10.01
CA VAL A 20 7.76 -22.51 10.64
C VAL A 20 7.56 -22.39 12.16
N PRO A 21 7.09 -23.47 12.83
CA PRO A 21 6.67 -23.40 14.22
C PRO A 21 7.83 -23.11 15.19
N GLY A 22 7.53 -22.37 16.26
CA GLY A 22 8.45 -22.19 17.40
C GLY A 22 9.68 -21.33 17.13
N ARG A 23 9.72 -20.63 16.00
CA ARG A 23 10.73 -19.60 15.71
C ARG A 23 10.06 -18.24 15.66
N THR A 24 10.71 -17.26 16.28
CA THR A 24 10.51 -15.85 15.95
C THR A 24 11.20 -15.51 14.62
N VAL A 25 10.86 -14.36 14.02
CA VAL A 25 11.51 -13.81 12.83
C VAL A 25 13.02 -13.67 13.08
N LEU A 26 13.41 -13.08 14.21
CA LEU A 26 14.83 -12.94 14.55
C LEU A 26 15.55 -14.28 14.66
N GLU A 27 14.97 -15.26 15.37
CA GLU A 27 15.55 -16.60 15.51
C GLU A 27 15.69 -17.32 14.17
N TRP A 28 14.69 -17.19 13.30
CA TRP A 28 14.74 -17.78 11.97
C TRP A 28 15.89 -17.17 11.15
N PHE A 29 16.03 -15.84 11.12
CA PHE A 29 17.11 -15.17 10.40
C PHE A 29 18.49 -15.50 10.98
N ARG A 30 18.64 -15.60 12.31
CA ARG A 30 19.90 -16.04 12.94
C ARG A 30 20.31 -17.44 12.50
N GLY A 31 19.34 -18.33 12.27
CA GLY A 31 19.55 -19.68 11.78
C GLY A 31 20.26 -19.75 10.43
N LEU A 32 20.28 -18.68 9.63
CA LEU A 32 21.03 -18.59 8.37
C LEU A 32 22.55 -18.63 8.59
N TRP A 33 23.04 -18.23 9.76
CA TRP A 33 24.47 -18.21 10.08
C TRP A 33 25.02 -19.54 10.63
N GLU A 34 24.14 -20.48 10.97
CA GLU A 34 24.55 -21.81 11.39
C GLU A 34 25.02 -22.66 10.19
N PRO A 35 25.83 -23.71 10.41
CA PRO A 35 26.19 -24.67 9.35
C PRO A 35 24.93 -25.24 8.67
N GLY A 36 24.84 -25.12 7.34
CA GLY A 36 23.66 -25.55 6.57
C GLY A 36 22.43 -24.64 6.72
N GLY A 37 22.60 -23.43 7.26
CA GLY A 37 21.51 -22.46 7.47
C GLY A 37 20.73 -22.13 6.20
N LEU A 38 21.42 -21.90 5.07
CA LEU A 38 20.78 -21.63 3.77
C LEU A 38 19.97 -22.83 3.28
N ASP A 39 20.54 -24.05 3.30
CA ASP A 39 19.80 -25.26 2.88
C ASP A 39 18.52 -25.45 3.69
N ARG A 40 18.58 -25.20 5.01
CA ARG A 40 17.40 -25.23 5.88
C ARG A 40 16.41 -24.13 5.52
N ALA A 41 16.86 -22.92 5.19
CA ALA A 41 15.98 -21.85 4.75
C ALA A 41 15.28 -22.20 3.43
N HIS A 42 15.99 -22.78 2.44
CA HIS A 42 15.34 -23.27 1.23
C HIS A 42 14.32 -24.36 1.53
N SER A 43 14.60 -25.27 2.47
CA SER A 43 13.63 -26.28 2.89
C SER A 43 12.43 -25.71 3.64
N ASP A 44 12.65 -24.75 4.54
CA ASP A 44 11.60 -24.11 5.35
C ASP A 44 10.64 -23.31 4.46
N LEU A 45 11.15 -22.70 3.39
CA LEU A 45 10.41 -21.81 2.49
C LEU A 45 9.97 -22.47 1.17
N ASP A 46 10.37 -23.72 0.90
CA ASP A 46 10.12 -24.43 -0.36
C ASP A 46 10.77 -23.75 -1.59
N GLY A 47 12.03 -23.35 -1.42
CA GLY A 47 12.75 -22.45 -2.31
C GLY A 47 12.78 -21.05 -1.70
N ALA A 48 13.83 -20.76 -0.91
CA ALA A 48 14.00 -19.43 -0.35
C ALA A 48 14.10 -18.39 -1.47
N PRO A 49 13.46 -17.22 -1.32
CA PRO A 49 13.64 -16.10 -2.24
C PRO A 49 15.11 -15.74 -2.36
N TYR A 50 15.52 -15.27 -3.53
CA TYR A 50 16.88 -14.77 -3.77
C TYR A 50 17.29 -13.70 -2.74
N GLU A 51 16.32 -12.91 -2.27
CA GLU A 51 16.48 -11.92 -1.22
C GLU A 51 17.02 -12.53 0.09
N VAL A 52 16.65 -13.77 0.45
CA VAL A 52 17.15 -14.44 1.67
C VAL A 52 18.64 -14.78 1.54
N GLU A 53 19.09 -15.15 0.35
CA GLU A 53 20.51 -15.41 0.08
C GLU A 53 21.33 -14.12 0.24
N LEU A 54 20.85 -13.01 -0.34
CA LEU A 54 21.46 -11.68 -0.15
C LEU A 54 21.57 -11.29 1.32
N LEU A 55 20.56 -11.65 2.13
CA LEU A 55 20.57 -11.35 3.56
C LEU A 55 21.66 -12.09 4.33
N ARG A 56 22.04 -13.30 3.90
CA ARG A 56 23.17 -14.02 4.48
C ARG A 56 24.51 -13.36 4.17
N GLU A 57 24.62 -12.69 3.02
CA GLU A 57 25.80 -11.96 2.58
C GLU A 57 25.98 -10.61 3.33
N CYS A 58 24.99 -10.17 4.10
CA CYS A 58 25.00 -8.90 4.82
C CYS A 58 25.94 -8.84 6.04
N GLY A 59 26.66 -9.90 6.37
CA GLY A 59 27.64 -9.91 7.45
C GLY A 59 28.11 -11.30 7.88
N ASP A 60 29.26 -11.36 8.54
CA ASP A 60 29.88 -12.63 8.94
C ASP A 60 29.24 -13.26 10.20
N THR A 61 28.48 -12.47 10.97
CA THR A 61 27.86 -12.89 12.25
C THR A 61 26.34 -12.78 12.21
N PRO A 62 25.59 -13.59 12.97
CA PRO A 62 24.14 -13.39 13.11
C PRO A 62 23.81 -12.04 13.75
N PRO A 63 22.65 -11.42 13.42
CA PRO A 63 22.21 -10.18 14.07
C PRO A 63 21.89 -10.39 15.57
N GLU A 64 22.19 -9.39 16.40
CA GLU A 64 21.96 -9.38 17.85
C GLU A 64 20.50 -9.06 18.23
N ASP A 65 19.78 -8.32 17.40
CA ASP A 65 18.38 -7.96 17.61
C ASP A 65 17.69 -7.58 16.28
N MET A 66 16.40 -7.25 16.35
CA MET A 66 15.62 -6.80 15.20
C MET A 66 16.11 -5.47 14.64
N VAL A 67 16.70 -4.60 15.47
CA VAL A 67 17.26 -3.31 15.03
C VAL A 67 18.48 -3.54 14.14
N GLU A 68 19.37 -4.44 14.54
CA GLU A 68 20.54 -4.80 13.76
C GLU A 68 20.16 -5.54 12.48
N LEU A 69 19.21 -6.49 12.56
CA LEU A 69 18.70 -7.19 11.38
C LEU A 69 18.11 -6.19 10.37
N ARG A 70 17.27 -5.27 10.82
CA ARG A 70 16.73 -4.18 10.00
C ARG A 70 17.81 -3.36 9.32
N ARG A 71 18.84 -2.95 10.08
CA ARG A 71 19.98 -2.17 9.55
C ARG A 71 20.70 -2.92 8.43
N ARG A 72 20.94 -4.22 8.62
CA ARG A 72 21.61 -5.09 7.65
C ARG A 72 20.79 -5.25 6.38
N ILE A 73 19.50 -5.58 6.51
CA ILE A 73 18.56 -5.73 5.39
C ILE A 73 18.53 -4.45 4.53
N ARG A 74 18.41 -3.28 5.17
CA ARG A 74 18.33 -1.98 4.48
C ARG A 74 19.59 -1.60 3.71
N THR A 75 20.75 -2.06 4.14
CA THR A 75 22.02 -1.70 3.49
C THR A 75 22.20 -2.47 2.18
N GLN A 76 21.50 -3.59 2.00
CA GLN A 76 21.83 -4.61 1.00
C GLN A 76 20.69 -4.94 0.04
N LEU A 77 19.43 -4.89 0.49
CA LEU A 77 18.31 -4.90 -0.44
C LEU A 77 18.32 -3.59 -1.23
N TRP A 78 18.36 -3.69 -2.57
CA TRP A 78 18.38 -2.54 -3.48
C TRP A 78 17.33 -1.50 -3.09
N ALA A 79 17.72 -0.23 -3.18
CA ALA A 79 17.00 0.95 -2.65
C ALA A 79 15.58 1.20 -3.19
N ASP A 80 15.09 0.35 -4.10
CA ASP A 80 13.86 0.58 -4.86
C ASP A 80 12.62 -0.04 -4.19
N GLY A 81 12.78 -1.11 -3.39
CA GLY A 81 11.70 -1.81 -2.71
C GLY A 81 11.23 -1.15 -1.40
N GLU A 82 9.94 -1.24 -1.10
CA GLU A 82 9.39 -0.80 0.20
C GLU A 82 9.65 -1.89 1.25
N LEU A 83 10.21 -1.49 2.39
CA LEU A 83 10.66 -2.41 3.45
C LEU A 83 10.18 -1.95 4.81
N HIS A 84 9.38 -2.80 5.45
CA HIS A 84 8.85 -2.63 6.80
C HIS A 84 9.44 -3.69 7.72
N VAL A 85 10.03 -3.23 8.83
CA VAL A 85 10.61 -4.10 9.86
C VAL A 85 10.21 -3.56 11.22
N ASP A 86 9.49 -4.37 11.99
CA ASP A 86 9.15 -4.11 13.39
C ASP A 86 9.64 -5.27 14.27
N ASP A 87 9.32 -5.24 15.56
CA ASP A 87 9.78 -6.25 16.53
C ASP A 87 9.35 -7.69 16.19
N HIS A 88 8.31 -7.86 15.38
CA HIS A 88 7.66 -9.15 15.13
C HIS A 88 7.50 -9.51 13.65
N SER A 89 7.97 -8.66 12.74
CA SER A 89 7.82 -8.90 11.32
C SER A 89 8.84 -8.20 10.44
N ILE A 90 9.10 -8.82 9.29
CA ILE A 90 9.80 -8.22 8.14
C ILE A 90 8.87 -8.36 6.94
N ARG A 91 8.60 -7.25 6.26
CA ARG A 91 7.65 -7.16 5.16
C ARG A 91 8.30 -6.39 4.03
N ILE A 92 8.43 -7.02 2.87
CA ILE A 92 9.26 -6.56 1.77
C ILE A 92 8.40 -6.54 0.52
N ARG A 93 8.35 -5.41 -0.17
CA ARG A 93 7.84 -5.31 -1.55
C ARG A 93 9.04 -5.33 -2.48
N SER A 94 9.04 -6.26 -3.43
CA SER A 94 10.08 -6.45 -4.43
C SER A 94 9.49 -6.30 -5.83
N MET A 95 10.32 -5.87 -6.78
CA MET A 95 9.99 -5.97 -8.20
C MET A 95 10.50 -7.33 -8.68
N GLY A 96 9.59 -8.28 -8.88
CA GLY A 96 9.90 -9.54 -9.55
C GLY A 96 10.33 -9.31 -11.01
N VAL A 97 10.63 -10.39 -11.72
CA VAL A 97 11.11 -10.31 -13.12
C VAL A 97 10.06 -9.67 -14.05
N HIS A 98 8.78 -9.86 -13.75
CA HIS A 98 7.67 -9.41 -14.58
C HIS A 98 6.60 -8.60 -13.82
N LEU A 99 6.38 -8.90 -12.54
CA LEU A 99 5.34 -8.32 -11.69
C LEU A 99 5.90 -8.00 -10.30
N GLU A 100 5.19 -7.17 -9.56
CA GLU A 100 5.51 -6.95 -8.14
C GLU A 100 5.20 -8.18 -7.30
N GLU A 101 6.08 -8.43 -6.34
CA GLU A 101 5.98 -9.50 -5.36
C GLU A 101 6.12 -8.91 -3.96
N ALA A 102 5.61 -9.62 -2.96
CA ALA A 102 5.84 -9.25 -1.58
C ALA A 102 6.08 -10.45 -0.68
N PHE A 103 7.05 -10.29 0.22
CA PHE A 103 7.46 -11.30 1.19
C PHE A 103 7.14 -10.82 2.60
N TYR A 104 6.47 -11.65 3.39
CA TYR A 104 6.17 -11.35 4.79
C TYR A 104 6.70 -12.47 5.67
N PHE A 105 7.56 -12.10 6.61
CA PHE A 105 7.99 -12.91 7.73
C PHE A 105 7.29 -12.36 8.97
N VAL A 106 6.44 -13.15 9.62
CA VAL A 106 5.58 -12.65 10.71
C VAL A 106 5.57 -13.64 11.88
N ASP A 107 5.80 -13.17 13.09
CA ASP A 107 5.70 -13.99 14.30
C ASP A 107 4.26 -14.43 14.59
N ASP A 108 4.12 -15.60 15.21
CA ASP A 108 2.84 -16.08 15.75
C ASP A 108 2.20 -15.07 16.71
N ALA A 109 3.02 -14.36 17.50
CA ALA A 109 2.55 -13.33 18.42
C ALA A 109 1.85 -12.17 17.68
N ARG A 110 2.42 -11.71 16.56
CA ARG A 110 1.84 -10.63 15.77
C ARG A 110 0.57 -11.07 15.05
N VAL A 111 0.54 -12.31 14.57
CA VAL A 111 -0.68 -12.90 13.99
C VAL A 111 -1.81 -12.95 15.01
N ALA A 112 -1.51 -13.35 16.25
CA ALA A 112 -2.49 -13.40 17.32
C ALA A 112 -2.95 -12.00 17.79
N GLU A 113 -2.08 -11.00 17.71
CA GLU A 113 -2.38 -9.61 18.06
C GLU A 113 -3.27 -8.91 17.01
N GLN A 114 -3.10 -9.25 15.73
CA GLN A 114 -3.75 -8.56 14.59
C GLN A 114 -4.43 -9.56 13.63
N PRO A 115 -5.40 -10.35 14.10
CA PRO A 115 -6.06 -11.34 13.25
C PRO A 115 -6.81 -10.68 12.08
N ASP A 116 -7.35 -9.49 12.28
CA ASP A 116 -8.00 -8.63 11.27
C ASP A 116 -7.06 -8.19 10.14
N ARG A 117 -5.74 -8.37 10.30
CA ARG A 117 -4.72 -8.03 9.30
C ARG A 117 -4.18 -9.26 8.61
N TRP A 118 -4.00 -10.36 9.35
CA TRP A 118 -3.25 -11.53 8.91
C TRP A 118 -4.10 -12.77 8.58
N ALA A 119 -5.39 -12.81 8.95
CA ALA A 119 -6.25 -13.97 8.70
C ALA A 119 -6.31 -14.38 7.22
N TYR A 120 -6.46 -13.42 6.30
CA TYR A 120 -6.42 -13.72 4.87
C TYR A 120 -5.02 -14.11 4.41
N PRO A 121 -3.93 -13.30 4.56
CA PRO A 121 -2.58 -13.70 4.15
C PRO A 121 -2.18 -15.12 4.57
N LEU A 122 -2.63 -15.56 5.74
CA LEU A 122 -2.33 -16.88 6.29
C LEU A 122 -3.27 -18.00 5.85
N HIS A 123 -4.37 -17.67 5.18
CA HIS A 123 -5.33 -18.67 4.71
C HIS A 123 -4.69 -19.56 3.63
N PRO A 124 -4.57 -20.88 3.86
CA PRO A 124 -3.62 -21.72 3.14
C PRO A 124 -4.10 -22.24 1.80
N SER A 125 -5.41 -22.26 1.54
CA SER A 125 -5.94 -22.95 0.36
C SER A 125 -7.25 -22.35 -0.12
N TRP A 126 -7.48 -22.42 -1.42
CA TRP A 126 -8.79 -22.16 -2.00
C TRP A 126 -9.77 -23.32 -1.74
N PRO A 127 -11.09 -23.07 -1.56
CA PRO A 127 -11.72 -21.75 -1.40
C PRO A 127 -11.62 -21.19 0.03
N LEU A 128 -12.07 -19.94 0.22
CA LEU A 128 -12.34 -19.43 1.58
C LEU A 128 -13.50 -20.20 2.23
N PRO A 129 -13.58 -20.25 3.57
CA PRO A 129 -14.66 -20.96 4.25
C PRO A 129 -16.03 -20.34 3.95
N ASP A 130 -17.03 -21.18 3.68
CA ASP A 130 -18.43 -20.75 3.61
C ASP A 130 -18.94 -20.31 4.99
N ALA A 131 -19.98 -19.48 5.02
CA ALA A 131 -20.65 -19.11 6.26
C ALA A 131 -21.67 -20.20 6.65
N ALA A 132 -21.71 -20.55 7.94
CA ALA A 132 -22.72 -21.45 8.49
C ALA A 132 -23.86 -20.72 9.22
N ALA A 133 -23.56 -19.55 9.82
CA ALA A 133 -24.53 -18.70 10.52
C ALA A 133 -23.96 -17.27 10.68
N PRO A 134 -24.81 -16.24 10.84
CA PRO A 134 -24.35 -14.88 11.16
C PRO A 134 -23.59 -14.87 12.48
N GLY A 135 -22.55 -14.03 12.57
CA GLY A 135 -21.84 -13.80 13.81
C GLY A 135 -22.63 -12.95 14.82
N PRO A 136 -22.14 -12.85 16.06
CA PRO A 136 -22.82 -12.13 17.13
C PRO A 136 -22.81 -10.60 16.96
N THR A 137 -21.90 -10.08 16.13
CA THR A 137 -21.68 -8.64 15.94
C THR A 137 -21.76 -8.27 14.46
N PRO A 138 -22.45 -7.16 14.10
CA PRO A 138 -22.41 -6.64 12.75
C PRO A 138 -20.97 -6.35 12.31
N PHE A 139 -20.66 -6.70 11.06
CA PHE A 139 -19.36 -6.39 10.47
C PHE A 139 -19.22 -4.88 10.22
N VAL A 140 -18.03 -4.35 10.50
CA VAL A 140 -17.64 -2.97 10.18
C VAL A 140 -16.37 -3.06 9.36
N ALA A 141 -16.41 -2.56 8.13
CA ALA A 141 -15.23 -2.54 7.27
C ALA A 141 -14.11 -1.71 7.90
N PRO A 142 -12.87 -2.20 7.94
CA PRO A 142 -11.76 -1.51 8.61
C PRO A 142 -11.24 -0.29 7.82
N LEU A 143 -11.59 -0.21 6.53
CA LEU A 143 -11.19 0.85 5.61
C LEU A 143 -12.41 1.41 4.86
N PRO A 144 -12.34 2.66 4.37
CA PRO A 144 -13.42 3.25 3.59
C PRO A 144 -13.78 2.41 2.36
N CYS A 145 -15.07 2.13 2.19
CA CYS A 145 -15.61 1.47 1.00
C CYS A 145 -16.24 2.51 0.05
N VAL A 146 -16.23 2.22 -1.25
CA VAL A 146 -16.97 2.98 -2.27
C VAL A 146 -18.42 2.50 -2.29
N GLU A 147 -19.34 3.36 -1.87
CA GLU A 147 -20.77 3.07 -1.93
C GLU A 147 -21.30 3.25 -3.36
N LEU A 148 -21.80 2.17 -3.97
CA LEU A 148 -22.23 2.17 -5.38
C LEU A 148 -23.69 2.60 -5.59
N ALA A 149 -24.47 2.70 -4.51
CA ALA A 149 -25.86 3.14 -4.53
C ALA A 149 -26.26 3.72 -3.16
N SER A 150 -27.06 4.79 -3.15
CA SER A 150 -27.65 5.30 -1.92
C SER A 150 -28.74 4.35 -1.41
N SER A 151 -28.52 3.67 -0.28
CA SER A 151 -29.55 2.86 0.36
C SER A 151 -30.59 3.75 1.07
N THR A 152 -31.87 3.49 0.83
CA THR A 152 -32.99 4.03 1.61
C THR A 152 -33.38 3.14 2.78
N ALA A 153 -32.81 1.93 2.90
CA ALA A 153 -33.13 0.95 3.93
C ALA A 153 -31.83 0.42 4.57
N ARG A 154 -31.39 1.06 5.67
CA ARG A 154 -30.13 0.74 6.37
C ARG A 154 -30.10 -0.66 7.00
N ASP A 155 -31.24 -1.34 7.13
CA ASP A 155 -31.35 -2.63 7.84
C ASP A 155 -31.39 -3.86 6.92
N ALA A 156 -31.25 -3.69 5.60
CA ALA A 156 -31.42 -4.78 4.63
C ALA A 156 -30.13 -5.61 4.34
N GLY A 157 -29.04 -5.36 5.07
CA GLY A 157 -27.74 -6.01 4.86
C GLY A 157 -26.84 -5.23 3.90
N ALA A 158 -25.69 -5.80 3.52
CA ALA A 158 -24.76 -5.18 2.57
C ALA A 158 -23.92 -6.24 1.85
N THR A 159 -23.55 -5.99 0.59
CA THR A 159 -22.65 -6.84 -0.19
C THR A 159 -21.38 -6.06 -0.49
N TYR A 160 -20.24 -6.65 -0.12
CA TYR A 160 -18.89 -6.15 -0.34
C TYR A 160 -18.27 -6.88 -1.55
N MET A 161 -17.55 -6.13 -2.37
CA MET A 161 -16.90 -6.64 -3.57
C MET A 161 -15.46 -6.11 -3.63
N LEU A 162 -14.53 -7.03 -3.86
CA LEU A 162 -13.11 -6.78 -4.05
C LEU A 162 -12.69 -7.46 -5.34
N PHE A 163 -12.07 -6.71 -6.24
CA PHE A 163 -11.57 -7.21 -7.52
C PHE A 163 -10.08 -6.95 -7.52
N THR A 164 -9.23 -7.98 -7.48
CA THR A 164 -7.79 -7.73 -7.62
C THR A 164 -7.47 -7.50 -9.09
N THR A 165 -6.83 -6.36 -9.37
CA THR A 165 -6.53 -5.92 -10.73
C THR A 165 -5.03 -5.94 -11.01
N LEU A 166 -4.69 -6.13 -12.28
CA LEU A 166 -3.32 -6.07 -12.79
C LEU A 166 -3.33 -4.97 -13.85
N ASP A 167 -3.42 -3.73 -13.38
CA ASP A 167 -3.58 -2.56 -14.23
C ASP A 167 -2.21 -1.85 -14.36
N GLY A 168 -1.30 -2.45 -15.12
CA GLY A 168 0.02 -1.88 -15.42
C GLY A 168 1.19 -2.82 -15.14
N ARG A 169 2.42 -2.34 -15.41
CA ARG A 169 3.68 -3.05 -15.11
C ARG A 169 4.28 -2.69 -13.74
N HIS A 170 3.74 -1.66 -13.10
CA HIS A 170 4.14 -1.15 -11.79
C HIS A 170 2.87 -0.98 -10.96
N ASP A 171 2.96 -1.07 -9.63
CA ASP A 171 1.81 -1.02 -8.71
C ASP A 171 0.83 -2.19 -8.89
N THR A 172 1.35 -3.37 -9.25
CA THR A 172 0.56 -4.58 -9.43
C THR A 172 0.22 -5.26 -8.12
N LEU A 173 0.74 -4.84 -6.97
CA LEU A 173 0.27 -5.33 -5.68
C LEU A 173 -0.54 -4.25 -4.95
N ALA A 174 -1.84 -4.51 -4.84
CA ALA A 174 -2.83 -3.75 -4.10
C ALA A 174 -3.46 -2.57 -4.85
N TYR A 175 -3.92 -1.56 -4.11
CA TYR A 175 -4.70 -0.42 -4.60
C TYR A 175 -6.10 -0.76 -5.12
N ASP A 176 -6.58 -1.96 -4.79
CA ASP A 176 -7.94 -2.36 -5.09
C ASP A 176 -8.89 -1.80 -4.04
N ARG A 177 -9.90 -1.07 -4.50
CA ARG A 177 -10.95 -0.53 -3.62
C ARG A 177 -11.93 -1.63 -3.22
N THR A 178 -12.44 -1.51 -2.01
CA THR A 178 -13.64 -2.24 -1.59
C THR A 178 -14.87 -1.48 -2.05
N TYR A 179 -15.72 -2.14 -2.82
CA TYR A 179 -17.01 -1.61 -3.23
C TYR A 179 -18.11 -2.20 -2.37
N VAL A 180 -19.14 -1.41 -2.05
CA VAL A 180 -20.26 -1.87 -1.25
C VAL A 180 -21.59 -1.48 -1.90
N LEU A 181 -22.52 -2.44 -1.95
CA LEU A 181 -23.93 -2.21 -2.25
C LEU A 181 -24.72 -2.30 -0.94
N PRO A 182 -25.01 -1.16 -0.30
CA PRO A 182 -25.78 -1.15 0.94
C PRO A 182 -27.24 -1.56 0.66
N GLY A 183 -27.82 -2.33 1.57
CA GLY A 183 -29.19 -2.85 1.48
C GLY A 183 -29.38 -4.05 0.55
N VAL A 184 -28.29 -4.70 0.12
CA VAL A 184 -28.32 -5.85 -0.78
C VAL A 184 -27.45 -6.96 -0.20
N ARG A 185 -28.00 -8.15 -0.01
CA ARG A 185 -27.23 -9.37 0.30
C ARG A 185 -26.88 -10.16 -0.95
N LEU A 186 -25.92 -11.08 -0.86
CA LEU A 186 -25.43 -11.82 -2.03
C LEU A 186 -26.54 -12.56 -2.80
N PRO A 187 -27.53 -13.21 -2.16
CA PRO A 187 -28.65 -13.84 -2.88
C PRO A 187 -29.53 -12.86 -3.67
N GLN A 188 -29.46 -11.56 -3.33
CA GLN A 188 -30.22 -10.50 -3.99
C GLN A 188 -29.38 -9.74 -5.02
N LEU A 189 -28.07 -10.02 -5.09
CA LEU A 189 -27.11 -9.25 -5.87
C LEU A 189 -27.47 -9.24 -7.35
N ALA A 190 -27.84 -10.38 -7.94
CA ALA A 190 -28.23 -10.44 -9.35
C ALA A 190 -29.40 -9.49 -9.67
N ALA A 191 -30.42 -9.43 -8.81
CA ALA A 191 -31.54 -8.51 -8.99
C ALA A 191 -31.13 -7.04 -8.81
N ALA A 192 -30.20 -6.75 -7.88
CA ALA A 192 -29.66 -5.40 -7.70
C ALA A 192 -28.81 -4.95 -8.92
N LEU A 193 -27.98 -5.85 -9.45
CA LEU A 193 -27.17 -5.64 -10.65
C LEU A 193 -27.99 -5.47 -11.92
N ARG A 194 -29.31 -5.65 -11.91
CA ARG A 194 -30.19 -5.33 -13.05
C ARG A 194 -30.82 -3.94 -13.00
N ARG A 195 -30.75 -3.26 -11.85
CA ARG A 195 -31.37 -1.94 -11.64
C ARG A 195 -30.62 -0.85 -12.42
N PRO A 196 -31.25 0.26 -12.80
CA PRO A 196 -30.54 1.39 -13.41
C PRO A 196 -29.40 1.88 -12.50
N ILE A 197 -28.24 2.16 -13.09
CA ILE A 197 -27.10 2.74 -12.37
C ILE A 197 -27.34 4.25 -12.20
N GLN A 198 -27.04 4.79 -11.01
CA GLN A 198 -27.15 6.23 -10.73
C GLN A 198 -25.90 7.00 -11.18
N ASP A 199 -24.73 6.43 -10.95
CA ASP A 199 -23.42 6.99 -11.29
C ASP A 199 -22.58 5.88 -11.93
N HIS A 200 -22.46 5.91 -13.25
CA HIS A 200 -21.76 4.88 -14.02
C HIS A 200 -20.24 4.91 -13.75
N ASP A 201 -19.68 6.10 -13.52
CA ASP A 201 -18.23 6.29 -13.35
C ASP A 201 -17.74 5.81 -11.98
N ALA A 202 -18.64 5.66 -11.02
CA ALA A 202 -18.35 5.05 -9.72
C ALA A 202 -18.19 3.52 -9.77
N TRP A 203 -18.65 2.86 -10.84
CA TRP A 203 -18.65 1.40 -10.95
C TRP A 203 -17.36 0.90 -11.62
N PRO A 204 -16.62 -0.05 -11.02
CA PRO A 204 -15.44 -0.60 -11.65
C PRO A 204 -15.83 -1.44 -12.87
N GLY A 205 -15.00 -1.43 -13.92
CA GLY A 205 -15.26 -2.18 -15.16
C GLY A 205 -15.57 -3.66 -14.93
N ARG A 206 -14.88 -4.30 -13.97
CA ARG A 206 -15.14 -5.70 -13.59
C ARG A 206 -16.55 -5.95 -13.02
N LEU A 207 -17.11 -4.96 -12.33
CA LEU A 207 -18.49 -5.05 -11.86
C LEU A 207 -19.49 -4.77 -12.99
N LEU A 208 -19.14 -3.90 -13.95
CA LEU A 208 -19.92 -3.70 -15.17
C LEU A 208 -19.95 -4.97 -16.04
N ASP A 209 -18.83 -5.68 -16.14
CA ASP A 209 -18.74 -7.00 -16.79
C ASP A 209 -19.70 -8.02 -16.14
N LEU A 210 -19.70 -8.08 -14.80
CA LEU A 210 -20.59 -8.95 -14.04
C LEU A 210 -22.06 -8.55 -14.24
N ARG A 211 -22.37 -7.25 -14.14
CA ARG A 211 -23.70 -6.69 -14.39
C ARG A 211 -24.21 -7.09 -15.77
N ALA A 212 -23.45 -6.79 -16.82
CA ALA A 212 -23.84 -7.10 -18.19
C ALA A 212 -24.01 -8.61 -18.38
N SER A 213 -23.25 -9.41 -17.64
CA SER A 213 -23.41 -10.86 -17.68
C SER A 213 -24.75 -11.30 -17.06
N VAL A 214 -25.24 -10.75 -15.96
CA VAL A 214 -26.46 -11.26 -15.29
C VAL A 214 -27.68 -11.38 -16.24
N ALA A 215 -28.26 -12.57 -16.36
CA ALA A 215 -29.44 -12.74 -17.21
C ALA A 215 -30.72 -12.19 -16.53
N PRO A 216 -31.76 -11.83 -17.29
CA PRO A 216 -32.99 -11.23 -16.73
C PRO A 216 -33.73 -12.11 -15.72
N ASP A 217 -33.66 -13.43 -15.88
CA ASP A 217 -34.36 -14.45 -15.11
C ASP A 217 -33.49 -15.12 -14.02
N GLU A 218 -32.21 -14.75 -13.92
CA GLU A 218 -31.30 -15.34 -12.95
C GLU A 218 -31.51 -14.80 -11.53
N GLY A 219 -31.66 -15.73 -10.58
CA GLY A 219 -31.78 -15.40 -9.15
C GLY A 219 -30.45 -15.09 -8.46
N GLY A 220 -29.32 -15.56 -8.99
CA GLY A 220 -28.00 -15.41 -8.40
C GLY A 220 -26.92 -15.14 -9.45
N ILE A 221 -25.68 -14.93 -9.00
CA ILE A 221 -24.59 -14.49 -9.87
C ILE A 221 -23.70 -15.63 -10.42
N ALA A 222 -23.90 -16.88 -10.02
CA ALA A 222 -23.03 -17.99 -10.43
C ALA A 222 -22.94 -18.17 -11.96
N PRO A 223 -24.06 -18.22 -12.72
CA PRO A 223 -23.98 -18.30 -14.19
C PRO A 223 -23.37 -17.03 -14.81
N ALA A 224 -23.50 -15.89 -14.14
CA ALA A 224 -22.88 -14.65 -14.56
C ALA A 224 -21.35 -14.70 -14.47
N LEU A 225 -20.80 -15.24 -13.38
CA LEU A 225 -19.36 -15.46 -13.23
C LEU A 225 -18.81 -16.42 -14.30
N GLU A 226 -19.54 -17.48 -14.64
CA GLU A 226 -19.16 -18.40 -15.73
C GLU A 226 -19.11 -17.74 -17.11
N ARG A 227 -19.93 -16.72 -17.33
CA ARG A 227 -19.91 -15.95 -18.58
C ARG A 227 -18.80 -14.90 -18.56
N VAL A 228 -18.58 -14.22 -17.43
CA VAL A 228 -17.46 -13.28 -17.25
C VAL A 228 -16.11 -13.98 -17.47
N SER A 229 -15.94 -15.22 -17.02
CA SER A 229 -14.69 -15.96 -17.21
C SER A 229 -14.31 -16.19 -18.68
N ARG A 230 -15.28 -16.02 -19.59
CA ARG A 230 -15.11 -16.21 -21.04
C ARG A 230 -14.99 -14.91 -21.82
N PHE A 231 -15.22 -13.74 -21.21
CA PHE A 231 -14.90 -12.48 -21.87
C PHE A 231 -13.40 -12.45 -22.17
N ALA A 232 -12.98 -12.06 -23.38
CA ALA A 232 -11.59 -11.68 -23.64
C ALA A 232 -11.45 -10.16 -23.74
N GLY A 233 -10.25 -9.65 -23.45
CA GLY A 233 -9.93 -8.23 -23.44
C GLY A 233 -10.34 -7.48 -22.16
N ASP A 234 -10.16 -6.15 -22.20
CA ASP A 234 -10.69 -5.23 -21.20
C ASP A 234 -12.20 -5.05 -21.38
N ALA A 235 -12.87 -4.57 -20.32
CA ALA A 235 -14.31 -4.39 -20.29
C ALA A 235 -14.78 -3.60 -21.52
N ALA A 236 -15.71 -4.19 -22.29
CA ALA A 236 -16.38 -3.43 -23.33
C ALA A 236 -17.22 -2.33 -22.64
N GLU A 237 -17.24 -1.12 -23.20
CA GLU A 237 -18.23 -0.12 -22.76
C GLU A 237 -19.63 -0.66 -23.07
N PHE A 238 -20.29 -1.22 -22.05
CA PHE A 238 -21.61 -1.79 -22.19
C PHE A 238 -22.67 -0.66 -22.16
N PRO A 239 -23.63 -0.66 -23.10
CA PRO A 239 -24.67 0.36 -23.14
C PRO A 239 -25.67 0.17 -21.99
N GLU A 240 -26.17 1.27 -21.43
CA GLU A 240 -27.38 1.25 -20.61
C GLU A 240 -28.65 1.30 -21.50
N PRO A 241 -29.79 0.72 -21.08
CA PRO A 241 -30.04 -0.01 -19.83
C PRO A 241 -29.54 -1.47 -19.83
N HIS A 242 -29.62 -2.14 -18.67
CA HIS A 242 -29.14 -3.51 -18.44
C HIS A 242 -29.46 -4.53 -19.55
N ASP A 243 -30.65 -4.53 -20.15
CA ASP A 243 -31.01 -5.49 -21.21
C ASP A 243 -30.19 -5.29 -22.50
N GLN A 244 -29.74 -4.05 -22.76
CA GLN A 244 -28.83 -3.75 -23.87
C GLN A 244 -27.41 -4.19 -23.52
N ALA A 245 -26.94 -3.90 -22.30
CA ALA A 245 -25.67 -4.40 -21.77
C ALA A 245 -25.59 -5.93 -21.88
N HIS A 246 -26.64 -6.63 -21.45
CA HIS A 246 -26.69 -8.09 -21.49
C HIS A 246 -26.65 -8.66 -22.91
N ARG A 247 -27.40 -8.06 -23.84
CA ARG A 247 -27.32 -8.46 -25.25
C ARG A 247 -25.95 -8.21 -25.85
N ALA A 248 -25.32 -7.08 -25.52
CA ALA A 248 -23.97 -6.75 -25.97
C ALA A 248 -22.93 -7.74 -25.40
N ALA A 249 -23.03 -8.10 -24.12
CA ALA A 249 -22.20 -9.13 -23.49
C ALA A 249 -22.34 -10.50 -24.18
N LEU A 250 -23.57 -10.94 -24.48
CA LEU A 250 -23.79 -12.20 -25.19
C LEU A 250 -23.25 -12.17 -26.63
N GLU A 251 -23.31 -11.02 -27.28
CA GLU A 251 -22.75 -10.86 -28.63
C GLU A 251 -21.22 -10.87 -28.58
N HIS A 252 -20.60 -10.20 -27.61
CA HIS A 252 -19.15 -10.24 -27.37
C HIS A 252 -18.66 -11.69 -27.18
N LEU A 253 -19.38 -12.49 -26.38
CA LEU A 253 -19.05 -13.90 -26.17
C LEU A 253 -19.17 -14.77 -27.42
N ARG A 254 -19.92 -14.34 -28.44
CA ARG A 254 -20.06 -15.06 -29.71
C ARG A 254 -18.99 -14.68 -30.73
N THR A 255 -18.52 -13.44 -30.69
CA THR A 255 -17.63 -12.86 -31.71
C THR A 255 -16.16 -13.01 -31.35
N VAL A 256 -15.83 -13.12 -30.06
CA VAL A 256 -14.46 -13.25 -29.58
C VAL A 256 -14.01 -14.71 -29.62
N THR A 257 -12.92 -14.97 -30.36
CA THR A 257 -12.23 -16.26 -30.35
C THR A 257 -11.27 -16.31 -29.14
N PRO A 258 -11.18 -17.41 -28.38
CA PRO A 258 -10.36 -17.52 -27.15
C PRO A 258 -8.82 -17.38 -27.30
N ASP A 259 -8.29 -16.82 -28.39
CA ASP A 259 -6.83 -16.76 -28.64
C ASP A 259 -6.09 -15.65 -27.87
N ASP A 260 -6.80 -14.78 -27.13
CA ASP A 260 -6.21 -13.64 -26.39
C ASP A 260 -5.77 -13.98 -24.95
N GLY A 261 -5.20 -15.17 -24.73
CA GLY A 261 -4.49 -15.52 -23.50
C GLY A 261 -5.36 -15.88 -22.28
N ARG A 262 -6.69 -15.74 -22.30
CA ARG A 262 -7.52 -16.24 -21.19
C ARG A 262 -7.72 -17.76 -21.31
N LEU A 263 -7.66 -18.44 -20.16
CA LEU A 263 -7.86 -19.89 -20.06
C LEU A 263 -9.07 -20.16 -19.14
N PRO A 264 -10.31 -20.09 -19.66
CA PRO A 264 -11.52 -20.26 -18.85
C PRO A 264 -11.55 -21.59 -18.09
N GLU A 265 -10.97 -22.64 -18.65
CA GLU A 265 -10.84 -23.96 -18.03
C GLU A 265 -9.90 -24.00 -16.81
N ARG A 266 -9.06 -22.97 -16.64
CA ARG A 266 -8.20 -22.77 -15.46
C ARG A 266 -8.77 -21.74 -14.47
N THR A 267 -9.88 -21.09 -14.82
CA THR A 267 -10.61 -20.21 -13.91
C THR A 267 -11.36 -21.04 -12.88
N LEU A 268 -11.20 -20.68 -11.61
CA LEU A 268 -11.93 -21.34 -10.52
C LEU A 268 -13.09 -20.44 -10.07
N ILE A 269 -14.26 -21.04 -9.88
CA ILE A 269 -15.46 -20.36 -9.38
C ILE A 269 -15.99 -21.15 -8.19
N HIS A 270 -16.26 -20.46 -7.09
CA HIS A 270 -16.93 -21.00 -5.91
C HIS A 270 -18.07 -20.07 -5.52
N VAL A 271 -19.29 -20.58 -5.39
CA VAL A 271 -20.46 -19.77 -5.01
C VAL A 271 -21.24 -20.50 -3.92
N GLY A 272 -21.17 -19.97 -2.71
CA GLY A 272 -22.04 -20.29 -1.59
C GLY A 272 -23.19 -19.27 -1.45
N GLU A 273 -23.95 -19.37 -0.35
CA GLU A 273 -25.10 -18.49 -0.11
C GLU A 273 -24.68 -17.03 0.17
N HIS A 274 -23.60 -16.83 0.93
CA HIS A 274 -23.14 -15.53 1.41
C HIS A 274 -21.72 -15.16 0.97
N LEU A 275 -21.08 -16.04 0.17
CA LEU A 275 -19.75 -15.87 -0.40
C LEU A 275 -19.73 -16.36 -1.84
N ALA A 276 -19.19 -15.54 -2.75
CA ALA A 276 -18.82 -15.93 -4.09
C ALA A 276 -17.37 -15.51 -4.36
N LEU A 277 -16.61 -16.44 -4.94
CA LEU A 277 -15.22 -16.28 -5.29
C LEU A 277 -15.01 -16.63 -6.76
N MET A 278 -14.16 -15.88 -7.45
CA MET A 278 -13.67 -16.26 -8.76
C MET A 278 -12.18 -15.99 -8.86
N ALA A 279 -11.37 -17.02 -9.08
CA ALA A 279 -9.97 -16.86 -9.44
C ALA A 279 -9.87 -16.87 -10.97
N LEU A 280 -10.01 -15.70 -11.58
CA LEU A 280 -9.98 -15.54 -13.04
C LEU A 280 -8.57 -15.81 -13.56
N HIS A 281 -8.39 -16.81 -14.41
CA HIS A 281 -7.08 -17.08 -14.99
C HIS A 281 -6.85 -16.21 -16.24
N ALA A 282 -5.84 -15.35 -16.18
CA ALA A 282 -5.43 -14.51 -17.30
C ALA A 282 -3.98 -14.87 -17.69
N ASP A 283 -3.81 -15.30 -18.94
CA ASP A 283 -2.52 -15.53 -19.64
C ASP A 283 -1.37 -16.08 -18.79
N SER A 284 -0.15 -15.59 -19.02
CA SER A 284 1.05 -15.92 -18.28
C SER A 284 1.09 -15.27 -16.89
N SER A 285 0.19 -14.34 -16.60
CA SER A 285 0.24 -13.51 -15.38
C SER A 285 -0.47 -14.14 -14.17
N GLY A 286 -0.96 -15.39 -14.29
CA GLY A 286 -1.57 -16.13 -13.18
C GLY A 286 -3.07 -15.85 -12.94
N HIS A 287 -3.49 -15.93 -11.67
CA HIS A 287 -4.90 -15.79 -11.27
C HIS A 287 -5.22 -14.36 -10.82
N ARG A 288 -6.45 -13.90 -11.05
CA ARG A 288 -6.96 -12.60 -10.58
C ARG A 288 -8.21 -12.82 -9.71
N PRO A 289 -8.05 -12.97 -8.39
CA PRO A 289 -9.15 -13.31 -7.51
C PRO A 289 -10.15 -12.16 -7.30
N TRP A 290 -11.43 -12.52 -7.38
CA TRP A 290 -12.57 -11.69 -7.04
C TRP A 290 -13.21 -12.27 -5.78
N PHE A 291 -13.51 -11.39 -4.83
CA PHE A 291 -14.18 -11.74 -3.59
C PHE A 291 -15.48 -10.94 -3.51
N VAL A 292 -16.60 -11.65 -3.40
CA VAL A 292 -17.92 -11.06 -3.22
C VAL A 292 -18.56 -11.71 -2.02
N PHE A 293 -18.82 -10.96 -0.96
CA PHE A 293 -19.40 -11.50 0.27
C PHE A 293 -20.35 -10.49 0.89
N ASP A 294 -21.35 -10.97 1.64
CA ASP A 294 -22.28 -10.07 2.33
C ASP A 294 -22.00 -9.94 3.83
N ASP A 295 -22.80 -9.09 4.49
CA ASP A 295 -22.73 -8.81 5.92
C ASP A 295 -22.87 -10.07 6.78
N VAL A 296 -23.57 -11.10 6.29
CA VAL A 296 -23.72 -12.37 7.03
C VAL A 296 -22.41 -13.12 7.03
N TRP A 297 -21.77 -13.29 5.87
CA TRP A 297 -20.45 -13.93 5.81
C TRP A 297 -19.39 -13.11 6.56
N ALA A 298 -19.39 -11.79 6.37
CA ALA A 298 -18.43 -10.92 7.03
C ALA A 298 -18.61 -10.92 8.56
N SER A 299 -19.83 -11.02 9.07
CA SER A 299 -20.07 -11.17 10.52
C SER A 299 -19.62 -12.53 11.05
N ALA A 300 -19.73 -13.59 10.24
CA ALA A 300 -19.33 -14.94 10.61
C ALA A 300 -17.80 -15.12 10.62
N HIS A 301 -17.10 -14.38 9.75
CA HIS A 301 -15.65 -14.43 9.56
C HIS A 301 -15.02 -13.02 9.61
N PRO A 302 -15.17 -12.27 10.72
CA PRO A 302 -14.84 -10.83 10.76
C PRO A 302 -13.36 -10.56 10.50
N ASP A 303 -12.47 -11.36 11.06
CA ASP A 303 -11.03 -11.21 10.87
C ASP A 303 -10.62 -11.48 9.41
N LEU A 304 -11.23 -12.49 8.78
CA LEU A 304 -10.96 -12.83 7.38
C LEU A 304 -11.48 -11.74 6.43
N ALA A 305 -12.68 -11.21 6.69
CA ALA A 305 -13.28 -10.12 5.91
C ALA A 305 -12.48 -8.82 6.03
N ALA A 306 -12.07 -8.44 7.25
CA ALA A 306 -11.22 -7.29 7.49
C ALA A 306 -9.84 -7.45 6.83
N SER A 307 -9.24 -8.63 6.95
CA SER A 307 -7.92 -8.93 6.41
C SER A 307 -7.90 -8.95 4.89
N LEU A 308 -8.97 -9.44 4.25
CA LEU A 308 -9.18 -9.31 2.80
C LEU A 308 -9.18 -7.85 2.35
N ILE A 309 -9.90 -6.99 3.06
CA ILE A 309 -9.99 -5.56 2.74
C ILE A 309 -8.61 -4.91 2.87
N HIS A 310 -7.85 -5.21 3.93
CA HIS A 310 -6.47 -4.72 4.08
C HIS A 310 -5.55 -5.20 2.96
N TYR A 311 -5.62 -6.50 2.62
CA TYR A 311 -4.78 -7.12 1.60
C TYR A 311 -5.03 -6.57 0.19
N ALA A 312 -6.29 -6.29 -0.14
CA ALA A 312 -6.67 -5.68 -1.41
C ALA A 312 -6.26 -4.20 -1.47
N TYR A 313 -6.46 -3.46 -0.37
CA TYR A 313 -6.20 -2.03 -0.33
C TYR A 313 -4.70 -1.69 -0.37
N HIS A 314 -3.86 -2.49 0.30
CA HIS A 314 -2.45 -2.18 0.47
C HIS A 314 -1.54 -3.39 0.25
N TRP A 315 -0.30 -3.15 -0.20
CA TRP A 315 0.67 -4.24 -0.37
C TRP A 315 0.99 -4.84 1.00
N ASP A 316 1.27 -4.02 2.02
CA ASP A 316 1.49 -4.40 3.42
C ASP A 316 0.16 -4.40 4.21
N PRO A 317 -0.42 -5.57 4.54
CA PRO A 317 -1.64 -5.64 5.33
C PRO A 317 -1.44 -5.10 6.75
N GLY A 318 -0.22 -5.25 7.29
CA GLY A 318 0.16 -4.82 8.63
C GLY A 318 0.35 -3.31 8.77
N CYS A 319 0.30 -2.55 7.68
CA CYS A 319 0.53 -1.11 7.72
C CYS A 319 -0.50 -0.39 8.61
N THR A 320 -0.01 0.34 9.61
CA THR A 320 -0.82 1.12 10.55
C THR A 320 -1.11 2.55 10.07
N ARG A 321 -0.45 3.00 9.00
CA ARG A 321 -0.60 4.37 8.48
C ARG A 321 -1.90 4.55 7.72
N ARG A 322 -2.48 5.75 7.86
CA ARG A 322 -3.63 6.20 7.07
C ARG A 322 -3.15 6.88 5.79
N HIS A 323 -2.53 6.12 4.89
CA HIS A 323 -2.19 6.63 3.57
C HIS A 323 -3.10 6.02 2.49
N GLY A 324 -3.59 6.88 1.58
CA GLY A 324 -4.43 6.50 0.46
C GLY A 324 -3.73 5.64 -0.60
N LEU A 325 -4.54 5.09 -1.50
CA LEU A 325 -4.22 4.11 -2.55
C LEU A 325 -3.19 4.55 -3.61
N LEU A 326 -2.55 5.72 -3.50
CA LEU A 326 -1.55 6.17 -4.47
C LEU A 326 -0.33 6.75 -3.77
N MET A 327 -0.15 6.40 -2.49
CA MET A 327 0.90 6.94 -1.66
C MET A 327 1.87 5.82 -1.28
N PRO A 328 3.17 5.96 -1.57
CA PRO A 328 4.15 4.94 -1.20
C PRO A 328 4.13 4.73 0.30
N CYS A 329 4.25 3.46 0.70
CA CYS A 329 4.28 3.08 2.09
C CYS A 329 5.67 3.40 2.65
N GLY A 330 5.81 4.57 3.28
CA GLY A 330 6.94 4.83 4.15
C GLY A 330 6.81 4.03 5.46
N HIS A 331 7.92 3.54 5.99
CA HIS A 331 8.00 2.74 7.22
C HIS A 331 7.31 3.41 8.42
N GLU A 332 6.46 2.69 9.17
CA GLU A 332 5.58 3.17 10.25
C GLU A 332 6.22 4.14 11.26
N GLU A 333 7.48 3.95 11.59
CA GLU A 333 8.18 4.73 12.63
C GLU A 333 8.85 6.01 12.10
N TYR A 334 8.97 6.16 10.77
CA TYR A 334 9.82 7.19 10.18
C TYR A 334 9.16 7.88 8.98
N LEU A 335 9.30 9.20 8.90
CA LEU A 335 8.93 9.96 7.72
C LEU A 335 9.88 9.52 6.61
N ASP A 336 9.39 9.01 5.48
CA ASP A 336 10.19 8.65 4.29
C ASP A 336 9.49 9.17 3.03
N LEU A 337 9.96 10.29 2.50
CA LEU A 337 9.33 11.08 1.46
C LEU A 337 10.12 10.94 0.17
N ARG A 338 9.50 10.39 -0.87
CA ARG A 338 10.05 10.45 -2.23
C ARG A 338 9.67 11.80 -2.85
N LEU A 339 10.63 12.69 -3.05
CA LEU A 339 10.45 13.99 -3.71
C LEU A 339 10.62 13.82 -5.23
N GLY A 340 9.72 13.04 -5.85
CA GLY A 340 9.82 12.65 -7.25
C GLY A 340 10.97 11.70 -7.55
N TYR A 341 11.41 11.66 -8.81
CA TYR A 341 12.36 10.67 -9.31
C TYR A 341 13.80 10.79 -8.77
N ALA A 342 14.13 11.81 -7.98
CA ALA A 342 15.52 12.19 -7.73
C ALA A 342 15.95 12.36 -6.26
N ASP A 343 15.05 12.64 -5.32
CA ASP A 343 15.42 12.95 -3.93
C ASP A 343 14.54 12.20 -2.91
N ARG A 344 15.12 11.75 -1.80
CA ARG A 344 14.42 11.04 -0.71
C ARG A 344 14.66 11.73 0.63
N VAL A 345 13.63 12.00 1.41
CA VAL A 345 13.75 12.56 2.77
C VAL A 345 13.37 11.50 3.77
N ARG A 346 14.27 11.07 4.65
CA ARG A 346 13.92 10.12 5.70
C ARG A 346 14.35 10.56 7.09
N ASP A 347 13.77 10.03 8.16
CA ASP A 347 14.32 10.25 9.50
C ASP A 347 15.75 9.71 9.64
N TYR A 348 16.50 10.37 10.53
CA TYR A 348 17.82 10.00 10.98
C TYR A 348 17.76 8.72 11.80
N GLU A 349 18.71 7.83 11.52
CA GLU A 349 18.94 6.62 12.29
C GLU A 349 20.37 6.63 12.85
N PRO A 350 20.65 5.95 13.98
CA PRO A 350 21.97 5.98 14.62
C PRO A 350 23.15 5.67 13.67
N TYR A 351 22.94 4.82 12.67
CA TYR A 351 23.97 4.48 11.68
C TYR A 351 24.30 5.61 10.70
N ASP A 352 23.48 6.64 10.59
CA ASP A 352 23.74 7.82 9.75
C ASP A 352 24.73 8.78 10.43
N GLU A 353 25.11 8.54 11.68
CA GLU A 353 25.99 9.43 12.44
C GLU A 353 27.29 9.78 11.70
N PRO A 354 28.01 8.85 11.05
CA PRO A 354 29.19 9.22 10.26
C PRO A 354 28.87 10.17 9.11
N LEU A 355 27.79 9.92 8.37
CA LEU A 355 27.38 10.76 7.24
C LEU A 355 26.94 12.15 7.70
N VAL A 356 26.15 12.21 8.78
CA VAL A 356 25.66 13.47 9.34
C VAL A 356 26.80 14.28 9.94
N THR A 357 27.72 13.66 10.68
CA THR A 357 28.88 14.34 11.27
C THR A 357 29.86 14.82 10.21
N GLU A 358 30.07 14.05 9.14
CA GLU A 358 30.85 14.48 7.98
C GLU A 358 30.21 15.69 7.28
N LEU A 359 28.91 15.62 6.99
CA LEU A 359 28.21 16.69 6.27
C LEU A 359 28.11 17.98 7.10
N THR A 360 27.80 17.88 8.39
CA THR A 360 27.53 19.04 9.27
C THR A 360 28.76 19.54 10.03
N GLY A 361 29.82 18.75 10.13
CA GLY A 361 31.05 19.06 10.87
C GLY A 361 30.90 19.01 12.40
N VAL A 362 29.77 18.53 12.92
CA VAL A 362 29.54 18.34 14.37
C VAL A 362 30.23 17.07 14.87
N ARG A 363 30.51 16.98 16.18
CA ARG A 363 31.23 15.83 16.75
C ARG A 363 30.34 14.60 16.93
N SER A 364 29.04 14.81 17.08
CA SER A 364 28.05 13.75 17.26
C SER A 364 26.66 14.27 16.91
N VAL A 365 25.75 13.37 16.56
CA VAL A 365 24.35 13.74 16.31
C VAL A 365 23.65 14.12 17.62
N ALA A 366 24.09 13.56 18.76
CA ALA A 366 23.60 13.97 20.08
C ALA A 366 23.89 15.46 20.37
N GLU A 367 25.06 15.96 19.98
CA GLU A 367 25.40 17.38 20.05
C GLU A 367 24.50 18.21 19.12
N LEU A 368 24.34 17.76 17.87
CA LEU A 368 23.50 18.43 16.88
C LEU A 368 22.03 18.52 17.35
N ARG A 369 21.45 17.42 17.84
CA ARG A 369 20.09 17.41 18.38
C ARG A 369 19.94 18.38 19.55
N ARG A 370 20.94 18.46 20.45
CA ARG A 370 20.94 19.45 21.53
C ARG A 370 20.93 20.87 21.00
N GLN A 371 21.75 21.18 19.99
CA GLN A 371 21.80 22.50 19.36
C GLN A 371 20.47 22.87 18.69
N ILE A 372 19.82 21.93 18.00
CA ILE A 372 18.56 22.15 17.27
C ILE A 372 17.36 22.25 18.22
N PHE A 373 17.30 21.37 19.24
CA PHE A 373 16.10 21.11 20.03
C PHE A 373 16.14 21.58 21.48
N GLN A 374 17.21 22.25 21.94
CA GLN A 374 17.33 22.74 23.32
C GLN A 374 16.09 23.53 23.82
N ASP A 375 15.37 24.21 22.92
CA ASP A 375 14.17 25.00 23.24
C ASP A 375 12.92 24.48 22.49
N ALA A 376 12.82 23.17 22.23
CA ALA A 376 11.76 22.57 21.39
C ALA A 376 10.41 22.39 22.08
N GLY A 377 10.31 22.65 23.39
CA GLY A 377 9.08 22.42 24.14
C GLY A 377 8.74 20.93 24.16
N THR A 378 7.45 20.59 24.12
CA THR A 378 6.92 19.22 24.23
C THR A 378 6.63 18.55 22.89
N GLY A 379 6.91 19.21 21.77
CA GLY A 379 6.69 18.64 20.44
C GLY A 379 7.66 17.51 20.12
N GLU A 380 7.25 16.62 19.21
CA GLU A 380 8.05 15.47 18.81
C GLU A 380 9.24 15.92 17.93
N GLN A 381 10.46 15.59 18.35
CA GLN A 381 11.69 16.08 17.73
C GLN A 381 12.24 15.08 16.71
N ARG A 382 12.19 15.47 15.43
CA ARG A 382 12.66 14.65 14.31
C ARG A 382 13.84 15.29 13.62
N LEU A 383 14.85 14.48 13.31
CA LEU A 383 15.98 14.89 12.49
C LEU A 383 15.83 14.15 11.16
N LEU A 384 15.57 14.89 10.09
CA LEU A 384 15.34 14.37 8.75
C LEU A 384 16.62 14.47 7.92
N LEU A 385 16.92 13.45 7.15
CA LEU A 385 18.00 13.34 6.19
C LEU A 385 17.43 13.50 4.79
N VAL A 386 18.12 14.25 3.94
CA VAL A 386 17.79 14.44 2.53
C VAL A 386 18.84 13.71 1.71
N LEU A 387 18.42 12.76 0.91
CA LEU A 387 19.26 11.89 0.09
C LEU A 387 19.02 12.19 -1.39
N ASP A 388 20.08 12.18 -2.19
CA ASP A 388 20.00 12.25 -3.66
C ASP A 388 19.93 10.81 -4.20
N GLN A 389 18.76 10.38 -4.68
CA GLN A 389 18.53 9.00 -5.14
C GLN A 389 19.31 8.69 -6.42
N ASP A 390 19.52 9.67 -7.31
CA ASP A 390 20.24 9.46 -8.56
C ASP A 390 21.75 9.26 -8.35
N HIS A 391 22.27 9.70 -7.20
CA HIS A 391 23.68 9.58 -6.83
C HIS A 391 23.86 8.63 -5.65
N ARG A 392 23.46 7.36 -5.80
CA ARG A 392 23.70 6.28 -4.82
C ARG A 392 23.12 6.54 -3.42
N SER A 393 22.05 7.34 -3.31
CA SER A 393 21.49 7.76 -2.02
C SER A 393 22.49 8.52 -1.14
N GLU A 394 23.37 9.32 -1.75
CA GLU A 394 24.30 10.19 -1.01
C GLU A 394 23.55 11.20 -0.13
N LEU A 395 24.05 11.41 1.08
CA LEU A 395 23.47 12.38 2.02
C LEU A 395 23.69 13.80 1.51
N PHE A 396 22.61 14.40 1.00
CA PHE A 396 22.57 15.76 0.50
C PHE A 396 22.26 16.78 1.59
N GLY A 397 21.52 16.42 2.64
CA GLY A 397 21.08 17.41 3.62
C GLY A 397 20.55 16.85 4.93
N VAL A 398 20.42 17.73 5.91
CA VAL A 398 19.82 17.46 7.23
C VAL A 398 18.85 18.58 7.58
N VAL A 399 17.64 18.20 8.01
CA VAL A 399 16.57 19.12 8.43
C VAL A 399 16.10 18.75 9.84
N GLY A 400 16.07 19.70 10.75
CA GLY A 400 15.48 19.51 12.08
C GLY A 400 14.02 19.94 12.09
N ALA A 401 13.12 19.06 12.55
CA ALA A 401 11.68 19.29 12.63
C ALA A 401 11.15 19.04 14.06
N VAL A 402 10.15 19.80 14.47
CA VAL A 402 9.40 19.60 15.71
C VAL A 402 7.93 19.50 15.36
N LEU A 403 7.37 18.30 15.47
CA LEU A 403 5.97 18.04 15.17
C LEU A 403 5.09 18.38 16.38
N GLY A 404 3.86 18.86 16.12
CA GLY A 404 2.93 19.28 17.17
C GLY A 404 3.38 20.53 17.94
N HIS A 405 4.22 21.38 17.32
CA HIS A 405 4.73 22.61 17.94
C HIS A 405 4.66 23.79 16.96
N PRO A 406 4.22 25.00 17.40
CA PRO A 406 3.77 25.35 18.75
C PRO A 406 2.35 24.85 19.10
N THR A 407 1.62 24.32 18.13
CA THR A 407 0.27 23.73 18.29
C THR A 407 0.25 22.29 17.78
N PRO A 408 -0.68 21.42 18.23
CA PRO A 408 -0.74 20.01 17.81
C PRO A 408 -0.82 19.79 16.30
N ASP A 409 -1.38 20.76 15.56
CA ASP A 409 -1.54 20.76 14.11
C ASP A 409 -0.40 21.47 13.35
N ALA A 410 0.68 21.87 14.05
CA ALA A 410 1.81 22.58 13.46
C ALA A 410 3.09 21.74 13.47
N CYS A 411 3.90 21.91 12.43
CA CYS A 411 5.27 21.41 12.36
C CYS A 411 6.25 22.60 12.28
N GLU A 412 7.22 22.67 13.18
CA GLU A 412 8.27 23.69 13.16
C GLU A 412 9.57 23.13 12.56
N LEU A 413 10.07 23.73 11.47
CA LEU A 413 11.39 23.41 10.94
C LEU A 413 12.42 24.38 11.51
N ARG A 414 13.42 23.82 12.18
CA ARG A 414 14.39 24.55 13.01
C ARG A 414 15.79 24.61 12.44
N TYR A 415 16.16 23.61 11.64
CA TYR A 415 17.51 23.46 11.12
C TYR A 415 17.45 23.03 9.67
N PHE A 416 18.26 23.65 8.83
CA PHE A 416 18.46 23.25 7.44
C PHE A 416 19.95 23.34 7.16
N HIS A 417 20.55 22.20 6.87
CA HIS A 417 21.92 22.09 6.41
C HIS A 417 21.92 21.28 5.14
N LEU A 418 22.01 21.96 4.00
CA LEU A 418 22.04 21.32 2.69
C LEU A 418 23.45 21.45 2.13
N GLY A 419 23.95 20.35 1.55
CA GLY A 419 25.16 20.33 0.76
C GLY A 419 25.04 21.22 -0.47
N LYS A 420 26.14 21.37 -1.21
CA LYS A 420 26.09 22.10 -2.48
C LYS A 420 25.25 21.28 -3.47
N PRO A 421 24.16 21.83 -4.02
CA PRO A 421 23.40 21.13 -5.05
C PRO A 421 24.30 20.84 -6.25
N HIS A 422 24.06 19.71 -6.90
CA HIS A 422 24.70 19.40 -8.17
C HIS A 422 24.51 20.56 -9.15
N ARG A 423 25.53 20.85 -9.98
CA ARG A 423 25.54 21.99 -10.90
C ARG A 423 24.32 22.00 -11.83
N ASP A 424 23.77 20.82 -12.12
CA ASP A 424 22.67 20.62 -13.04
C ASP A 424 21.28 20.65 -12.37
N ARG A 425 21.20 20.88 -11.05
CA ARG A 425 19.95 20.85 -10.25
C ARG A 425 19.85 21.97 -9.21
N PRO A 426 19.89 23.26 -9.62
CA PRO A 426 19.84 24.38 -8.68
C PRO A 426 18.54 24.46 -7.85
N GLU A 427 17.45 23.81 -8.29
CA GLU A 427 16.10 23.82 -7.71
C GLU A 427 15.85 22.79 -6.58
N GLN A 428 16.83 21.92 -6.30
CA GLN A 428 16.72 20.82 -5.32
C GLN A 428 16.24 21.27 -3.92
N PRO A 429 16.77 22.35 -3.30
CA PRO A 429 16.26 22.85 -2.00
C PRO A 429 14.81 23.30 -2.03
N THR A 430 14.36 23.86 -3.16
CA THR A 430 12.97 24.30 -3.33
C THR A 430 12.06 23.08 -3.46
N ARG A 431 12.42 22.06 -4.24
CA ARG A 431 11.65 20.80 -4.34
C ARG A 431 11.50 20.11 -2.99
N LEU A 432 12.57 20.05 -2.21
CA LEU A 432 12.59 19.53 -0.84
C LEU A 432 11.53 20.17 0.06
N ILE A 433 11.55 21.49 0.19
CA ILE A 433 10.60 22.19 1.08
C ILE A 433 9.17 21.97 0.61
N LYS A 434 8.92 21.99 -0.71
CA LYS A 434 7.60 21.78 -1.29
C LYS A 434 7.04 20.39 -0.96
N ALA A 435 7.85 19.35 -1.12
CA ALA A 435 7.39 17.99 -0.88
C ALA A 435 7.33 17.66 0.63
N LEU A 436 8.20 18.23 1.48
CA LEU A 436 8.03 18.16 2.93
C LEU A 436 6.70 18.81 3.39
N CYS A 437 6.32 19.96 2.83
CA CYS A 437 5.04 20.61 3.12
C CYS A 437 3.82 19.78 2.69
N PHE A 438 3.96 19.02 1.61
CA PHE A 438 2.92 18.13 1.10
C PHE A 438 2.70 16.96 2.06
N GLU A 439 3.78 16.37 2.55
CA GLU A 439 3.74 15.19 3.41
C GLU A 439 3.30 15.52 4.83
N LEU A 440 3.75 16.64 5.39
CA LEU A 440 3.24 17.13 6.68
C LEU A 440 1.72 17.36 6.64
N ARG A 441 1.17 17.78 5.49
CA ARG A 441 -0.29 17.85 5.30
C ARG A 441 -0.98 16.50 5.36
N LYS A 442 -0.38 15.46 4.78
CA LYS A 442 -0.93 14.10 4.79
C LYS A 442 -0.97 13.53 6.21
N GLU A 443 0.04 13.83 7.00
CA GLU A 443 0.12 13.47 8.42
C GLU A 443 -0.83 14.30 9.32
N GLY A 444 -1.64 15.18 8.73
CA GLY A 444 -2.65 15.96 9.45
C GLY A 444 -2.16 17.29 10.02
N TYR A 445 -0.93 17.71 9.71
CA TYR A 445 -0.45 19.03 10.10
C TYR A 445 -0.98 20.11 9.13
N ALA A 446 -1.61 21.14 9.67
CA ALA A 446 -2.18 22.26 8.91
C ALA A 446 -1.19 23.44 8.77
N ASN A 447 -0.18 23.52 9.62
CA ASN A 447 0.70 24.69 9.75
C ASN A 447 2.19 24.31 9.69
N LEU A 448 2.98 25.07 8.94
CA LEU A 448 4.44 24.99 8.95
C LEU A 448 5.04 26.24 9.59
N VAL A 449 5.90 26.08 10.59
CA VAL A 449 6.56 27.19 11.29
C VAL A 449 8.05 27.22 10.95
N LEU A 450 8.53 28.36 10.45
CA LEU A 450 9.95 28.63 10.19
C LEU A 450 10.47 29.68 11.17
N ARG A 451 11.27 29.26 12.15
CA ARG A 451 11.75 30.14 13.23
C ARG A 451 12.84 31.13 12.80
N ARG A 452 13.60 30.80 11.75
CA ARG A 452 14.54 31.70 11.08
C ARG A 452 14.24 31.74 9.59
N PRO A 453 14.38 32.90 8.92
CA PRO A 453 14.35 32.93 7.47
C PRO A 453 15.48 32.03 6.94
N PRO A 454 15.26 31.29 5.85
CA PRO A 454 16.30 30.45 5.27
C PRO A 454 17.48 31.34 4.83
N ASP A 455 18.68 30.77 4.77
CA ASP A 455 19.91 31.52 4.48
C ASP A 455 19.85 32.28 3.14
N GLU A 456 20.82 33.16 2.86
CA GLU A 456 20.83 33.97 1.65
C GLU A 456 20.82 33.12 0.36
N LEU A 457 21.34 31.88 0.44
CA LEU A 457 21.39 30.93 -0.66
C LEU A 457 19.99 30.37 -0.98
N CYS A 458 19.22 30.02 0.04
CA CYS A 458 17.84 29.55 -0.08
C CYS A 458 16.86 30.68 -0.44
N ARG A 459 17.06 31.90 0.09
CA ARG A 459 16.23 33.07 -0.24
C ARG A 459 16.28 33.46 -1.72
N LYS A 460 17.42 33.30 -2.39
CA LYS A 460 17.55 33.61 -3.84
C LYS A 460 16.85 32.59 -4.74
N ARG A 461 16.48 31.42 -4.21
CA ARG A 461 16.00 30.26 -5.00
C ARG A 461 14.56 29.83 -4.68
N LEU A 462 13.98 30.37 -3.61
CA LEU A 462 12.56 30.23 -3.28
C LEU A 462 11.78 31.41 -3.90
N ASP A 463 10.84 31.12 -4.79
CA ASP A 463 10.03 32.14 -5.47
C ASP A 463 9.29 33.02 -4.42
N PRO A 464 9.41 34.37 -4.49
CA PRO A 464 8.71 35.32 -3.62
C PRO A 464 7.19 35.10 -3.54
N ALA A 465 6.56 34.52 -4.57
CA ALA A 465 5.13 34.20 -4.56
C ALA A 465 4.75 33.12 -3.54
N THR A 466 5.64 32.16 -3.28
CA THR A 466 5.47 31.09 -2.28
C THR A 466 5.66 31.58 -0.84
N LEU A 467 6.18 32.80 -0.68
CA LEU A 467 6.67 33.37 0.57
C LEU A 467 5.99 34.72 0.84
N ARG A 468 4.65 34.79 0.87
CA ARG A 468 3.90 35.99 1.34
C ARG A 468 3.59 35.92 2.85
N GLY A 469 3.76 37.03 3.55
CA GLY A 469 3.55 37.18 5.02
C GLY A 469 4.66 38.00 5.69
N THR A 470 4.39 39.26 6.04
CA THR A 470 5.37 40.25 6.50
C THR A 470 5.86 40.04 7.95
N ALA A 471 7.14 40.39 8.21
CA ALA A 471 7.79 40.72 9.51
C ALA A 471 8.68 39.64 10.21
N PRO A 472 9.65 40.05 11.07
CA PRO A 472 10.93 39.33 11.32
C PRO A 472 10.98 38.42 12.58
N THR A 473 9.87 37.83 13.02
CA THR A 473 9.83 36.87 14.13
C THR A 473 8.97 35.68 13.71
N GLY A 474 9.56 34.47 13.60
CA GLY A 474 8.89 33.18 13.34
C GLY A 474 7.72 33.20 12.34
N ARG A 475 7.94 32.74 11.10
CA ARG A 475 6.90 32.77 10.06
C ARG A 475 6.06 31.50 10.11
N VAL A 476 4.75 31.63 10.33
CA VAL A 476 3.78 30.54 10.17
C VAL A 476 3.26 30.58 8.73
N ILE A 477 3.39 29.47 8.02
CA ILE A 477 2.87 29.28 6.66
C ILE A 477 1.68 28.35 6.79
N SER A 478 0.49 28.85 6.43
CA SER A 478 -0.68 27.99 6.30
C SER A 478 -0.41 27.03 5.14
N LEU A 479 -0.53 25.73 5.41
CA LEU A 479 -0.32 24.74 4.37
C LEU A 479 -1.50 24.70 3.40
N THR A 480 -2.66 25.27 3.72
CA THR A 480 -3.83 25.31 2.80
C THR A 480 -3.62 26.15 1.53
N ASP A 481 -2.69 27.12 1.54
CA ASP A 481 -2.52 28.09 0.44
C ASP A 481 -1.43 27.70 -0.58
N PHE A 482 -0.77 26.55 -0.35
CA PHE A 482 0.31 26.08 -1.21
C PHE A 482 -0.22 25.05 -2.21
N TYR A 483 -0.22 25.44 -3.50
CA TYR A 483 -0.58 24.60 -4.64
C TYR A 483 0.69 23.97 -5.26
N PRO A 484 0.76 22.63 -5.42
CA PRO A 484 1.84 21.98 -6.17
C PRO A 484 1.75 22.34 -7.67
N PRO A 485 2.89 22.43 -8.40
CA PRO A 485 2.85 22.58 -9.85
C PRO A 485 2.25 21.33 -10.52
N GLU A 486 1.48 21.55 -11.58
CA GLU A 486 0.74 20.54 -12.38
C GLU A 486 1.59 19.39 -12.95
N PHE A 487 2.92 19.45 -12.83
CA PHE A 487 3.84 18.48 -13.42
C PHE A 487 4.19 17.27 -12.53
N TYR A 488 3.64 17.17 -11.33
CA TYR A 488 3.53 15.88 -10.62
C TYR A 488 2.21 15.14 -10.95
N ALA A 489 1.32 15.76 -11.72
CA ALA A 489 0.06 15.21 -12.18
C ALA A 489 0.13 14.74 -13.66
N LEU A 490 1.31 14.30 -14.13
CA LEU A 490 1.46 13.64 -15.42
C LEU A 490 1.14 12.13 -15.35
N TRP A 491 0.10 11.79 -14.61
CA TRP A 491 -0.96 10.95 -15.13
C TRP A 491 -2.22 11.76 -14.94
N ARG A 492 -2.93 12.03 -16.04
CA ARG A 492 -4.19 12.78 -16.03
C ARG A 492 -5.05 12.28 -14.88
N ASP A 493 -5.32 13.17 -13.93
CA ASP A 493 -6.46 13.06 -13.04
C ASP A 493 -7.73 12.94 -13.90
N PRO A 494 -8.43 11.79 -13.93
CA PRO A 494 -9.67 11.68 -14.67
C PRO A 494 -10.83 12.39 -13.96
N PHE A 495 -10.60 13.10 -12.85
CA PHE A 495 -11.64 13.77 -12.06
C PHE A 495 -11.47 15.30 -12.00
N ARG A 496 -11.09 15.94 -13.11
CA ARG A 496 -11.47 17.33 -13.39
C ARG A 496 -12.52 17.38 -14.51
N LEU A 497 -13.78 17.49 -14.06
CA LEU A 497 -15.04 17.90 -14.74
C LEU A 497 -15.23 17.52 -16.21
#